data_AF-A0A1D8QZT8-F1
#
_entry.id   AF-A0A1D8QZT8-F1
#
_cell.length_a   1.000
_cell.length_b   1.000
_cell.length_c   1.000
_cell.angle_alpha   90.00
_cell.angle_beta   90.00
_cell.angle_gamma   90.00
#
_symmetry.space_group_name_H-M   'P 1'
#
loop_
_entity.id
_entity.type
_entity.pdbx_description
1 polymer ?
#
loop_
_entity_poly.entity_id
_entity_poly.type
_entity_poly.pdbx_seq_one_letter_code
_entity_poly.pdbx_strand_id
1 'polypeptide(L)'
;MMGHAAGLLTPPQLTEMLGLSAHAHQLLAVGAGSVFAVFAAVGGAGLIYRRVFNKRVKATSRPTDLFILLFVYAQLWLGILGLPHSMMHSDGHTMEILGEWCRGVLTFRSGLPNLLTTIPWVYKLHLVTGMTLFLLTPFTRLVHVISAPIWYVFRPGWQIVRQNHHVANDET
;
A
#
# COMPACT_ATOMS: atom_id res chain seq x y z
N MET A 1 -0.72 -4.03 -0.61
CA MET A 1 -0.41 -3.12 -1.74
C MET A 1 -1.14 -3.55 -3.00
N MET A 2 -0.81 -4.68 -3.64
CA MET A 2 -1.47 -5.09 -4.89
C MET A 2 -3.00 -5.22 -4.76
N GLY A 3 -3.50 -5.83 -3.68
CA GLY A 3 -4.96 -5.91 -3.45
C GLY A 3 -5.64 -4.55 -3.29
N HIS A 4 -4.95 -3.53 -2.75
CA HIS A 4 -5.51 -2.17 -2.68
C HIS A 4 -5.53 -1.51 -4.06
N ALA A 5 -4.46 -1.67 -4.84
CA ALA A 5 -4.39 -1.13 -6.20
C ALA A 5 -5.44 -1.78 -7.10
N ALA A 6 -5.49 -3.11 -7.14
CA ALA A 6 -6.48 -3.85 -7.92
C ALA A 6 -7.91 -3.61 -7.42
N GLY A 7 -8.12 -3.47 -6.11
CA GLY A 7 -9.44 -3.25 -5.53
C GLY A 7 -10.02 -1.85 -5.79
N LEU A 8 -9.19 -0.81 -5.67
CA LEU A 8 -9.65 0.59 -5.68
C LEU A 8 -9.45 1.30 -7.02
N LEU A 9 -8.43 0.92 -7.80
CA LEU A 9 -8.12 1.59 -9.06
C LEU A 9 -8.83 0.97 -10.26
N THR A 10 -9.25 -0.29 -10.16
CA THR A 10 -9.99 -0.96 -11.22
C THR A 10 -11.38 -0.34 -11.37
N PRO A 11 -11.75 0.16 -12.57
CA PRO A 11 -13.09 0.69 -12.80
C PRO A 11 -14.16 -0.39 -12.62
N PRO A 12 -15.34 -0.08 -12.05
CA PRO A 12 -16.47 -1.00 -11.92
C PRO A 12 -16.85 -1.66 -13.25
N GLN A 13 -16.76 -0.92 -14.35
CA GLN A 13 -17.03 -1.42 -15.69
C GLN A 13 -16.13 -2.61 -16.04
N LEU A 14 -14.85 -2.57 -15.65
CA LEU A 14 -13.91 -3.64 -15.91
C LEU A 14 -14.17 -4.85 -15.00
N THR A 15 -14.54 -4.64 -13.74
CA THR A 15 -14.92 -5.75 -12.85
C THR A 15 -16.22 -6.42 -13.30
N GLU A 16 -17.20 -5.65 -13.76
CA GLU A 16 -18.46 -6.15 -14.32
C GLU A 16 -18.23 -6.92 -15.63
N MET A 17 -17.35 -6.42 -16.52
CA MET A 17 -16.95 -7.14 -17.74
C MET A 17 -16.27 -8.49 -17.45
N LEU A 18 -15.56 -8.60 -16.33
CA LEU A 18 -14.95 -9.86 -15.86
C LEU A 18 -15.96 -10.77 -15.12
N GLY A 19 -17.23 -10.37 -15.03
CA GLY A 19 -18.28 -11.12 -14.33
C GLY A 19 -18.20 -11.05 -12.81
N LEU A 20 -17.43 -10.10 -12.26
CA LEU A 20 -17.29 -9.91 -10.82
C LEU A 20 -18.30 -8.88 -10.32
N SER A 21 -19.29 -9.33 -9.55
CA SER A 21 -20.19 -8.42 -8.83
C SER A 21 -19.43 -7.67 -7.72
N ALA A 22 -19.96 -6.52 -7.30
CA ALA A 22 -19.40 -5.73 -6.20
C ALA A 22 -19.23 -6.56 -4.91
N HIS A 23 -20.21 -7.41 -4.60
CA HIS A 23 -20.17 -8.37 -3.50
C HIS A 23 -19.00 -9.37 -3.65
N ALA A 24 -18.85 -10.00 -4.83
CA ALA A 24 -17.78 -10.96 -5.08
C ALA A 24 -16.40 -10.29 -5.00
N HIS A 25 -16.27 -9.07 -5.52
CA HIS A 25 -15.05 -8.29 -5.45
C HIS A 25 -14.69 -7.94 -4.00
N GLN A 26 -15.67 -7.56 -3.18
CA GLN A 26 -15.47 -7.29 -1.76
C GLN A 26 -15.09 -8.55 -0.98
N LEU A 27 -15.72 -9.69 -1.25
CA LEU A 27 -15.36 -10.96 -0.60
C LEU A 27 -13.94 -11.40 -0.95
N LEU A 28 -13.51 -11.24 -2.21
CA LEU A 28 -12.12 -11.48 -2.61
C LEU A 28 -11.16 -10.56 -1.86
N ALA A 29 -11.49 -9.27 -1.75
CA ALA A 29 -10.69 -8.29 -1.03
C ALA A 29 -10.57 -8.63 0.45
N VAL A 30 -11.68 -9.01 1.11
CA VAL A 30 -11.70 -9.41 2.52
C VAL A 30 -10.93 -10.72 2.72
N GLY A 31 -11.17 -11.75 1.91
CA GLY A 31 -10.54 -13.06 2.03
C GLY A 31 -9.04 -13.02 1.80
N ALA A 32 -8.60 -12.54 0.63
CA ALA A 32 -7.18 -12.42 0.32
C ALA A 32 -6.50 -11.41 1.27
N GLY A 33 -7.16 -10.28 1.53
CA GLY A 33 -6.64 -9.23 2.40
C GLY A 33 -6.41 -9.70 3.84
N SER A 34 -7.33 -10.47 4.41
CA SER A 34 -7.20 -10.99 5.78
C SER A 34 -6.05 -11.99 5.91
N VAL A 35 -5.84 -12.89 4.94
CA VAL A 35 -4.68 -13.80 4.92
C VAL A 35 -3.36 -13.01 4.93
N PHE A 36 -3.21 -12.04 4.02
CA PHE A 36 -2.00 -11.22 3.98
C PHE A 36 -1.85 -10.31 5.21
N ALA A 37 -2.96 -9.86 5.81
CA ALA A 37 -2.94 -9.06 7.03
C ALA A 37 -2.40 -9.86 8.22
N VAL A 38 -2.74 -11.15 8.35
CA VAL A 38 -2.17 -12.02 9.40
C VAL A 38 -0.65 -12.14 9.24
N PHE A 39 -0.17 -12.44 8.03
CA PHE A 39 1.27 -12.52 7.79
C PHE A 39 1.98 -11.19 8.08
N ALA A 40 1.40 -10.07 7.64
CA ALA A 40 1.93 -8.75 7.92
C ALA A 40 1.91 -8.41 9.42
N ALA A 41 0.89 -8.86 10.17
CA ALA A 41 0.76 -8.60 11.60
C ALA A 41 1.83 -9.34 12.40
N VAL A 42 2.06 -10.62 12.09
CA VAL A 42 3.11 -11.44 12.71
C VAL A 42 4.49 -10.91 12.34
N GLY A 43 4.75 -10.65 11.05
CA GLY A 43 6.02 -10.11 10.59
C GLY A 43 6.32 -8.73 11.17
N GLY A 44 5.32 -7.85 11.21
CA GLY A 44 5.40 -6.51 11.80
C GLY A 44 5.73 -6.57 13.30
N ALA A 45 5.03 -7.42 14.06
CA ALA A 45 5.32 -7.63 15.48
C ALA A 45 6.76 -8.11 15.71
N GLY A 46 7.22 -9.09 14.91
CA GLY A 46 8.60 -9.60 14.97
C GLY A 46 9.64 -8.52 14.67
N LEU A 47 9.40 -7.68 13.67
CA LEU A 47 10.30 -6.56 13.32
C LEU A 47 10.35 -5.49 14.42
N ILE A 48 9.21 -5.16 15.02
CA ILE A 48 9.11 -4.21 16.14
C ILE A 48 9.88 -4.78 17.34
N TYR A 49 9.62 -6.03 17.71
CA TYR A 49 10.32 -6.71 18.79
C TYR A 49 11.85 -6.68 18.57
N ARG A 50 12.29 -7.08 17.37
CA ARG A 50 13.71 -7.05 17.01
C ARG A 50 14.31 -5.64 17.12
N ARG A 51 13.59 -4.60 16.68
CA ARG A 51 14.11 -3.22 16.69
C ARG A 51 14.19 -2.62 18.08
N VAL A 52 13.28 -2.98 18.98
CA VAL A 52 13.20 -2.45 20.35
C VAL A 52 14.14 -3.20 21.31
N PHE A 53 14.18 -4.54 21.23
CA PHE A 53 14.85 -5.36 22.23
C PHE A 53 16.26 -5.81 21.84
N ASN A 54 16.61 -5.87 20.55
CA ASN A 54 17.96 -6.24 20.14
C ASN A 54 18.92 -5.04 20.28
N LYS A 55 19.88 -5.14 21.21
CA LYS A 55 20.87 -4.09 21.50
C LYS A 55 21.63 -3.60 20.26
N ARG A 56 22.03 -4.51 19.36
CA ARG A 56 22.82 -4.17 18.15
C ARG A 56 21.97 -3.40 17.13
N VAL A 57 20.72 -3.80 16.95
CA VAL A 57 19.78 -3.14 16.01
C VAL A 57 19.38 -1.77 16.54
N LYS A 58 19.08 -1.68 17.84
CA LYS A 58 18.71 -0.42 18.48
C LYS A 58 19.84 0.60 18.40
N ALA A 59 21.09 0.20 18.63
CA ALA A 59 22.26 1.08 18.58
C ALA A 59 22.53 1.66 17.18
N THR A 60 22.14 0.96 16.11
CA THR A 60 22.39 1.37 14.71
C THR A 60 21.15 1.91 14.00
N SER A 61 20.01 1.98 14.69
CA SER A 61 18.75 2.49 14.13
C SER A 61 18.56 3.98 14.41
N ARG A 62 17.93 4.69 13.47
CA ARG A 62 17.42 6.05 13.68
C ARG A 62 16.01 5.99 14.30
N PRO A 63 15.61 6.96 15.12
CA PRO A 63 14.26 7.03 15.70
C PRO A 63 13.15 7.00 14.64
N THR A 64 13.37 7.64 13.49
CA THR A 64 12.48 7.65 12.32
C THR A 64 12.11 6.25 11.83
N ASP A 65 13.00 5.28 12.05
CA ASP A 65 12.83 3.92 11.56
C ASP A 65 11.87 3.11 12.42
N LEU A 66 11.89 3.37 13.73
CA LEU A 66 10.94 2.79 14.66
C LEU A 66 9.59 3.51 14.49
N PHE A 67 9.61 4.84 14.37
CA PHE A 67 8.40 5.62 14.11
C PHE A 67 7.65 5.12 12.87
N ILE A 68 8.30 5.04 11.71
CA ILE A 68 7.61 4.63 10.48
C ILE A 68 7.15 3.17 10.55
N LEU A 69 7.91 2.29 11.22
CA LEU A 69 7.52 0.91 11.42
C LEU A 69 6.25 0.81 12.28
N LEU A 70 6.17 1.57 13.39
CA LEU A 70 4.98 1.64 14.22
C LEU A 70 3.81 2.28 13.47
N PHE A 71 4.06 3.30 12.66
CA PHE A 71 3.02 3.97 11.87
C PHE A 71 2.41 3.02 10.83
N VAL A 72 3.23 2.27 10.08
CA VAL A 72 2.78 1.23 9.15
C VAL A 72 2.06 0.10 9.89
N TYR A 73 2.51 -0.25 11.09
CA TYR A 73 1.85 -1.27 11.90
C TYR A 73 0.48 -0.80 12.42
N ALA A 74 0.35 0.45 12.85
CA ALA A 74 -0.92 1.05 13.19
C ALA A 74 -1.86 1.10 11.97
N GLN A 75 -1.34 1.48 10.79
CA GLN A 75 -2.10 1.43 9.53
C GLN A 75 -2.66 0.03 9.24
N LEU A 76 -1.85 -1.00 9.45
CA LEU A 76 -2.28 -2.40 9.29
C LEU A 76 -3.43 -2.73 10.23
N TRP A 77 -3.33 -2.38 11.50
CA TRP A 77 -4.41 -2.61 12.47
C TRP A 77 -5.69 -1.85 12.14
N LEU A 78 -5.58 -0.60 11.66
CA LEU A 78 -6.74 0.14 11.14
C LEU A 78 -7.41 -0.60 9.98
N GLY A 79 -6.62 -1.20 9.08
CA GLY A 79 -7.14 -2.03 7.99
C GLY A 79 -7.86 -3.28 8.49
N ILE A 80 -7.28 -3.98 9.47
CA ILE A 80 -7.88 -5.17 10.10
C ILE A 80 -9.20 -4.80 10.81
N LEU A 81 -9.24 -3.67 11.51
CA LEU A 81 -10.43 -3.16 12.18
C LEU A 81 -11.56 -2.80 11.19
N GLY A 82 -11.24 -2.53 9.92
CA GLY A 82 -12.22 -2.34 8.87
C GLY A 82 -12.89 -3.64 8.37
N LEU A 83 -12.26 -4.80 8.58
CA LEU A 83 -12.79 -6.08 8.05
C LEU A 83 -14.18 -6.45 8.59
N PRO A 84 -14.46 -6.34 9.91
CA PRO A 84 -15.81 -6.61 10.42
C PRO A 84 -16.86 -5.67 9.81
N HIS A 85 -16.51 -4.41 9.61
CA HIS A 85 -17.43 -3.44 9.01
C HIS A 85 -17.75 -3.79 7.54
N SER A 86 -16.75 -4.26 6.78
CA SER A 86 -16.96 -4.78 5.43
C SER A 86 -17.83 -6.03 5.43
N MET A 87 -17.69 -6.91 6.42
CA MET A 87 -18.54 -8.10 6.52
C MET A 87 -20.00 -7.78 6.83
N MET A 88 -20.26 -6.72 7.62
CA MET A 88 -21.62 -6.26 7.93
C MET A 88 -22.33 -5.60 6.74
N HIS A 89 -21.57 -5.01 5.81
CA HIS A 89 -22.07 -4.36 4.59
C HIS A 89 -21.47 -5.05 3.37
N SER A 90 -21.86 -6.31 3.17
CA SER A 90 -21.30 -7.16 2.14
C SER A 90 -21.78 -6.81 0.72
N ASP A 91 -22.73 -5.88 0.58
CA ASP A 91 -23.31 -5.42 -0.67
C ASP A 91 -22.31 -4.75 -1.63
N GLY A 92 -21.10 -4.40 -1.17
CA GLY A 92 -20.05 -3.83 -2.01
C GLY A 92 -20.08 -2.30 -2.09
N HIS A 93 -21.16 -1.67 -1.62
CA HIS A 93 -21.38 -0.23 -1.73
C HIS A 93 -20.29 0.61 -1.04
N THR A 94 -19.83 0.18 0.15
CA THR A 94 -18.71 0.84 0.84
C THR A 94 -17.42 0.79 0.02
N MET A 95 -17.16 -0.34 -0.62
CA MET A 95 -15.98 -0.53 -1.47
C MET A 95 -16.04 0.35 -2.73
N GLU A 96 -17.22 0.47 -3.35
CA GLU A 96 -17.43 1.34 -4.51
C GLU A 96 -17.20 2.81 -4.18
N ILE A 97 -17.74 3.31 -3.06
CA ILE A 97 -17.53 4.68 -2.59
C ILE A 97 -16.03 4.96 -2.38
N LEU A 98 -15.33 4.04 -1.69
CA LEU A 98 -13.89 4.19 -1.43
C LEU A 98 -13.07 4.14 -2.73
N GLY A 99 -13.46 3.28 -3.67
CA GLY A 99 -12.84 3.18 -4.99
C GLY A 99 -13.11 4.41 -5.85
N GLU A 100 -14.32 4.97 -5.83
CA GLU A 100 -14.63 6.24 -6.50
C GLU A 100 -13.83 7.38 -5.89
N TRP A 101 -13.75 7.47 -4.57
CA TRP A 101 -12.94 8.48 -3.90
C TRP A 101 -11.47 8.38 -4.33
N CYS A 102 -10.89 7.17 -4.33
CA CYS A 102 -9.49 6.95 -4.71
C CYS A 102 -9.21 7.36 -6.16
N ARG A 103 -10.04 6.90 -7.11
CA ARG A 103 -9.94 7.28 -8.52
C ARG A 103 -10.18 8.78 -8.73
N GLY A 104 -11.10 9.36 -7.98
CA GLY A 104 -11.42 10.79 -7.99
C GLY A 104 -10.24 11.65 -7.56
N VAL A 105 -9.52 11.26 -6.50
CA VAL A 105 -8.30 11.95 -6.05
C VAL A 105 -7.24 11.92 -7.16
N LEU A 106 -7.03 10.76 -7.79
CA LEU A 106 -6.03 10.61 -8.86
C LEU A 106 -6.39 11.34 -10.16
N THR A 107 -7.68 11.53 -10.41
CA THR A 107 -8.20 12.26 -11.58
C THR A 107 -8.55 13.72 -11.27
N PHE A 108 -8.19 14.22 -10.09
CA PHE A 108 -8.42 15.61 -9.65
C PHE A 108 -9.89 16.06 -9.73
N ARG A 109 -10.84 15.15 -9.46
CA ARG A 109 -12.28 15.47 -9.38
C ARG A 109 -12.60 16.26 -8.11
N SER A 110 -13.51 17.23 -8.20
CA SER A 110 -14.03 17.98 -7.06
C SER A 110 -15.19 17.23 -6.36
N GLY A 111 -15.58 17.67 -5.16
CA GLY A 111 -16.73 17.12 -4.43
C GLY A 111 -16.50 15.80 -3.68
N LEU A 112 -15.27 15.27 -3.69
CA LEU A 112 -14.91 13.99 -3.05
C LEU A 112 -15.22 13.88 -1.55
N PRO A 113 -15.11 14.94 -0.71
CA PRO A 113 -15.45 14.83 0.71
C PRO A 113 -16.89 14.39 0.96
N ASN A 114 -17.83 14.73 0.06
CA ASN A 114 -19.23 14.38 0.20
C ASN A 114 -19.45 12.86 0.10
N LEU A 115 -18.63 12.17 -0.70
CA LEU A 115 -18.67 10.69 -0.84
C LEU A 115 -18.40 9.99 0.49
N LEU A 116 -17.59 10.59 1.37
CA LEU A 116 -17.17 9.96 2.61
C LEU A 116 -18.12 10.24 3.79
N THR A 117 -19.18 11.00 3.61
CA THR A 117 -20.06 11.44 4.73
C THR A 117 -20.65 10.27 5.52
N THR A 118 -21.18 9.28 4.81
CA THR A 118 -21.80 8.05 5.35
C THR A 118 -20.81 6.95 5.71
N ILE A 119 -19.53 7.13 5.36
CA ILE A 119 -18.50 6.11 5.58
C ILE A 119 -18.07 6.09 7.06
N PRO A 120 -17.92 4.90 7.67
CA PRO A 120 -17.47 4.76 9.05
C PRO A 120 -16.13 5.42 9.33
N TRP A 121 -15.94 5.84 10.57
CA TRP A 121 -14.74 6.54 11.02
C TRP A 121 -13.45 5.71 10.80
N VAL A 122 -13.51 4.38 10.88
CA VAL A 122 -12.34 3.51 10.73
C VAL A 122 -11.72 3.63 9.34
N TYR A 123 -12.54 3.67 8.28
CA TYR A 123 -12.04 3.86 6.91
C TYR A 123 -11.55 5.28 6.70
N LYS A 124 -12.23 6.29 7.27
CA LYS A 124 -11.76 7.69 7.22
C LYS A 124 -10.37 7.81 7.83
N LEU A 125 -10.16 7.23 9.01
CA LEU A 125 -8.86 7.23 9.67
C LEU A 125 -7.83 6.49 8.83
N HIS A 126 -8.16 5.29 8.33
CA HIS A 126 -7.29 4.50 7.45
C HIS A 126 -6.88 5.26 6.18
N LEU A 127 -7.80 6.00 5.55
CA LEU A 127 -7.50 6.85 4.40
C LEU A 127 -6.52 7.98 4.77
N VAL A 128 -6.80 8.71 5.85
CA VAL A 128 -5.94 9.82 6.29
C VAL A 128 -4.54 9.34 6.65
N THR A 129 -4.42 8.29 7.45
CA THR A 129 -3.12 7.71 7.83
C THR A 129 -2.43 7.07 6.63
N GLY A 130 -3.17 6.49 5.69
CA GLY A 130 -2.67 5.99 4.42
C GLY A 130 -2.07 7.10 3.55
N MET A 131 -2.77 8.21 3.36
CA MET A 131 -2.24 9.38 2.63
C MET A 131 -1.04 10.01 3.34
N THR A 132 -1.05 10.00 4.67
CA THR A 132 0.09 10.45 5.48
C THR A 132 1.33 9.57 5.26
N LEU A 133 1.17 8.26 5.06
CA LEU A 133 2.31 7.39 4.69
C LEU A 133 2.94 7.80 3.36
N PHE A 134 2.14 8.16 2.35
CA PHE A 134 2.68 8.69 1.09
C PHE A 134 3.46 9.99 1.30
N LEU A 135 2.95 10.90 2.15
CA LEU A 135 3.65 12.14 2.52
C LEU A 135 4.99 11.86 3.25
N LEU A 136 5.03 10.85 4.12
CA LEU A 136 6.23 10.46 4.87
C LEU A 136 7.24 9.64 4.06
N THR A 137 6.82 9.09 2.92
CA THR A 137 7.64 8.19 2.10
C THR A 137 9.00 8.77 1.68
N PRO A 138 9.12 10.01 1.15
CA PRO A 138 10.41 10.56 0.73
C PRO A 138 11.37 10.84 1.90
N PHE A 139 10.86 10.97 3.12
CA PHE A 139 11.64 11.31 4.31
C PHE A 139 12.01 10.09 5.17
N THR A 140 11.58 8.90 4.76
CA THR A 140 11.78 7.68 5.54
C THR A 140 12.39 6.57 4.68
N ARG A 141 12.73 5.46 5.32
CA ARG A 141 13.24 4.28 4.60
C ARG A 141 12.23 3.68 3.62
N LEU A 142 10.96 4.09 3.60
CA LEU A 142 9.95 3.59 2.67
C LEU A 142 10.30 3.82 1.19
N VAL A 143 11.21 4.76 0.88
CA VAL A 143 11.73 4.96 -0.49
C VAL A 143 12.23 3.66 -1.15
N HIS A 144 12.68 2.68 -0.36
CA HIS A 144 13.11 1.37 -0.88
C HIS A 144 12.04 0.64 -1.71
N VAL A 145 10.75 0.91 -1.47
CA VAL A 145 9.65 0.29 -2.23
C VAL A 145 9.68 0.73 -3.70
N ILE A 146 10.15 1.96 -4.00
CA ILE A 146 10.26 2.50 -5.37
C ILE A 146 11.42 1.84 -6.12
N SER A 147 12.48 1.46 -5.41
CA SER A 147 13.67 0.82 -5.97
C SER A 147 13.54 -0.70 -6.11
N ALA A 148 12.32 -1.24 -6.17
CA ALA A 148 12.09 -2.67 -6.37
C ALA A 148 12.82 -3.14 -7.63
N PRO A 149 13.69 -4.18 -7.56
CA PRO A 149 14.60 -4.54 -8.65
C PRO A 149 13.91 -5.37 -9.73
N ILE A 150 12.72 -4.96 -10.20
CA ILE A 150 11.94 -5.67 -11.23
C ILE A 150 12.75 -5.78 -12.53
N TRP A 151 13.53 -4.75 -12.86
CA TRP A 151 14.40 -4.69 -14.03
C TRP A 151 15.58 -5.66 -13.99
N TYR A 152 15.93 -6.22 -12.82
CA TYR A 152 17.01 -7.20 -12.72
C TYR A 152 16.67 -8.48 -13.48
N VAL A 153 15.40 -8.89 -13.49
CA VAL A 153 14.92 -10.09 -14.20
C VAL A 153 15.09 -9.97 -15.72
N PHE A 154 14.93 -8.76 -16.25
CA PHE A 154 15.01 -8.47 -17.69
C PHE A 154 16.38 -7.93 -18.11
N ARG A 155 17.37 -7.97 -17.22
CA ARG A 155 18.67 -7.36 -17.49
C ARG A 155 19.43 -8.16 -18.57
N PRO A 156 19.93 -7.49 -19.63
CA PRO A 156 20.76 -8.17 -20.63
C PRO A 156 22.14 -8.47 -20.05
N GLY A 157 22.41 -9.75 -19.84
CA GLY A 157 23.70 -10.26 -19.40
C GLY A 157 23.92 -10.22 -17.88
N TRP A 158 24.81 -11.09 -17.41
CA TRP A 158 25.17 -11.22 -16.00
C TRP A 158 26.23 -10.20 -15.58
N GLN A 159 27.17 -9.88 -16.47
CA GLN A 159 28.24 -8.91 -16.22
C GLN A 159 27.77 -7.47 -16.48
N ILE A 160 28.26 -6.52 -15.68
CA ILE A 160 28.03 -5.09 -15.90
C ILE A 160 29.37 -4.49 -16.30
N VAL A 161 29.48 -4.05 -17.56
CA VAL A 161 30.62 -3.27 -18.03
C VAL A 161 30.11 -1.88 -18.35
N ARG A 162 30.78 -0.85 -17.85
CA ARG A 162 30.50 0.56 -18.18
C ARG A 162 31.69 1.09 -18.95
N GLN A 163 31.44 1.64 -20.14
CA GLN A 163 32.49 2.32 -20.90
C GLN A 163 32.91 3.62 -20.22
N ASN A 164 34.15 4.03 -20.43
CA ASN A 164 34.64 5.31 -19.94
C ASN A 164 33.97 6.44 -20.75
N HIS A 165 33.29 7.35 -20.06
CA HIS A 165 32.49 8.41 -20.68
C HIS A 165 33.33 9.40 -21.51
N HIS A 166 34.63 9.48 -21.26
CA HIS A 166 35.54 10.31 -22.05
C HIS A 166 35.89 9.69 -23.41
N VAL A 167 36.07 8.37 -23.47
CA VAL A 167 36.48 7.67 -24.71
C VAL A 167 35.31 7.55 -25.69
N ALA A 168 34.08 7.42 -25.19
CA ALA A 168 32.89 7.30 -26.03
C ALA A 168 32.57 8.57 -26.85
N ASN A 169 33.03 9.74 -26.41
CA ASN A 169 32.81 11.01 -27.10
C ASN A 169 33.90 11.33 -28.15
N ASP A 170 35.06 10.65 -28.10
CA ASP A 170 36.13 10.81 -29.09
C ASP A 170 35.92 9.90 -30.32
N GLU A 171 34.98 8.96 -30.26
CA GLU A 171 34.64 8.01 -31.33
C GLU A 171 33.36 8.38 -32.13
N THR A 172 32.73 9.53 -31.86
CA THR A 172 31.55 10.06 -32.57
C THR A 172 31.85 11.38 -33.26
#